data_AF-A0A4R9AN59-F1
#
_entry.id   AF-A0A4R9AN59-F1
#
_cell.length_a   1.000
_cell.length_b   1.000
_cell.length_c   1.000
_cell.angle_alpha   90.00
_cell.angle_beta   90.00
_cell.angle_gamma   90.00
#
_symmetry.space_group_name_H-M   'P 1'
#
loop_
_entity.id
_entity.type
_entity.pdbx_description
1 polymer ?
#
loop_
_entity_poly.entity_id
_entity_poly.type
_entity_poly.pdbx_seq_one_letter_code
_entity_poly.pdbx_strand_id
1 'polypeptide(L)'
;MDDPSAEAAAARKALAEHPFGDDAAEKRRQYVAANRDRIREMNRLWRSEHLDRARELNRDSMRRAAARRHREAEVRARGRERAKRWRVEHPERRREYQQRWVAENREKVREYYNRYYEAHRDEVNARAAARRDADPQRTKQITRQWAERNKERRAEPQRNRRSDPEIYQSELEANAAARRLMRSLSRAGLPPKRLHVATAAERRANEHEADAYFHDPSRPEHLRQFTVFAESLTEHMLKNGACMREFAEAYVETRARMGLPPVPVENIVYVRAVEIVTEQMRRVDLLTSRDVAAAVRSTKAAVGREEQRQQLKDLVKMIVNDVGRNRERYYFDSEFENRLRVNRGLARVPIESLMVEIALRNVLQRVPTDRLTADDARHAARIAKLYIAASTHKAKSRVDDRIYLGLSDR
;
A
#
# COMPACT_ATOMS: atom_id res chain seq x y z
N MET A 1 61.52 -29.04 42.60
CA MET A 1 61.03 -30.17 41.80
C MET A 1 60.74 -29.61 40.43
N ASP A 2 61.63 -29.94 39.50
CA ASP A 2 62.11 -29.06 38.45
C ASP A 2 61.16 -28.90 37.25
N ASP A 3 61.26 -27.72 36.63
CA ASP A 3 60.39 -27.19 35.58
C ASP A 3 60.76 -27.80 34.20
N PRO A 4 59.86 -28.56 33.53
CA PRO A 4 60.15 -29.24 32.26
C PRO A 4 60.23 -28.28 31.05
N SER A 5 60.12 -26.96 31.28
CA SER A 5 60.18 -25.95 30.20
C SER A 5 61.59 -25.57 29.77
N ALA A 6 62.64 -25.95 30.52
CA ALA A 6 64.03 -25.60 30.20
C ALA A 6 64.69 -26.55 29.16
N GLU A 7 64.31 -27.83 29.13
CA GLU A 7 64.90 -28.83 28.21
C GLU A 7 64.45 -28.62 26.75
N ALA A 8 63.23 -28.13 26.52
CA ALA A 8 62.72 -27.85 25.17
C ALA A 8 63.36 -26.60 24.53
N ALA A 9 63.87 -25.67 25.34
CA ALA A 9 64.56 -24.47 24.86
C ALA A 9 66.03 -24.75 24.52
N ALA A 10 66.71 -25.61 25.28
CA ALA A 10 68.09 -26.04 25.01
C ALA A 10 68.21 -26.87 23.73
N ALA A 11 67.25 -27.78 23.47
CA ALA A 11 67.22 -28.58 22.24
C ALA A 11 66.96 -27.76 20.97
N ARG A 12 66.29 -26.60 21.08
CA ARG A 12 66.06 -25.69 19.94
C ARG A 12 67.24 -24.76 19.65
N LYS A 13 68.10 -24.47 20.65
CA LYS A 13 69.31 -23.67 20.46
C LYS A 13 70.47 -24.46 19.86
N ALA A 14 70.56 -25.77 20.14
CA ALA A 14 71.61 -26.64 19.62
C ALA A 14 71.46 -27.01 18.12
N LEU A 15 70.32 -26.75 17.48
CA LEU A 15 70.09 -27.03 16.05
C LEU A 15 70.44 -25.85 15.13
N ALA A 16 70.85 -24.70 15.69
CA ALA A 16 71.11 -23.46 14.95
C ALA A 16 72.60 -23.19 14.68
N GLU A 17 73.53 -24.04 15.15
CA GLU A 17 74.97 -23.86 14.95
C GLU A 17 75.61 -25.08 14.28
N HIS A 18 75.31 -25.27 12.99
CA HIS A 18 76.16 -26.05 12.10
C HIS A 18 76.63 -25.17 10.93
N PRO A 19 77.73 -24.41 11.07
CA PRO A 19 78.20 -23.46 10.06
C PRO A 19 78.90 -24.11 8.85
N PHE A 20 78.79 -25.44 8.68
CA PHE A 20 79.46 -26.19 7.60
C PHE A 20 78.50 -26.73 6.52
N GLY A 21 77.18 -26.51 6.65
CA GLY A 21 76.17 -27.00 5.70
C GLY A 21 75.85 -26.06 4.54
N ASP A 22 75.87 -24.75 4.76
CA ASP A 22 75.49 -23.74 3.76
C ASP A 22 76.55 -23.61 2.65
N ASP A 23 77.83 -23.76 3.00
CA ASP A 23 78.94 -23.65 2.06
C ASP A 23 78.92 -24.78 1.00
N ALA A 24 78.43 -25.96 1.38
CA ALA A 24 78.23 -27.09 0.46
C ALA A 24 76.98 -26.92 -0.41
N ALA A 25 75.89 -26.38 0.15
CA ALA A 25 74.68 -26.09 -0.59
C ALA A 25 74.88 -24.98 -1.63
N GLU A 26 75.66 -23.95 -1.28
CA GLU A 26 76.02 -22.85 -2.18
C GLU A 26 77.02 -23.27 -3.25
N LYS A 27 78.09 -24.02 -2.91
CA LYS A 27 78.99 -24.63 -3.90
C LYS A 27 78.25 -25.54 -4.88
N ARG A 28 77.25 -26.28 -4.40
CA ARG A 28 76.37 -27.08 -5.27
C ARG A 28 75.50 -26.21 -6.18
N ARG A 29 74.96 -25.09 -5.69
CA ARG A 29 74.21 -24.14 -6.53
C ARG A 29 75.10 -23.51 -7.60
N GLN A 30 76.31 -23.09 -7.25
CA GLN A 30 77.30 -22.53 -8.18
C GLN A 30 77.74 -23.56 -9.22
N TYR A 31 77.99 -24.81 -8.82
CA TYR A 31 78.30 -25.92 -9.72
C TYR A 31 77.14 -26.23 -10.69
N VAL A 32 75.89 -26.25 -10.20
CA VAL A 32 74.69 -26.46 -11.02
C VAL A 32 74.47 -25.31 -12.00
N ALA A 33 74.77 -24.07 -11.60
CA ALA A 33 74.68 -22.90 -12.46
C ALA A 33 75.74 -22.93 -13.58
N ALA A 34 77.00 -23.22 -13.24
CA ALA A 34 78.11 -23.29 -14.20
C ALA A 34 78.04 -24.51 -15.15
N ASN A 35 77.44 -25.62 -14.71
CA ASN A 35 77.35 -26.87 -15.48
C ASN A 35 75.91 -27.19 -15.94
N ARG A 36 75.05 -26.17 -16.05
CA ARG A 36 73.62 -26.33 -16.29
C ARG A 36 73.31 -27.18 -17.52
N ASP A 37 74.01 -26.95 -18.63
CA ASP A 37 73.75 -27.66 -19.88
C ASP A 37 74.35 -29.08 -19.87
N ARG A 38 75.53 -29.27 -19.27
CA ARG A 38 76.09 -30.61 -19.04
C ARG A 38 75.21 -31.46 -18.13
N ILE A 39 74.62 -30.87 -17.09
CA ILE A 39 73.68 -31.55 -16.19
C ILE A 39 72.37 -31.86 -16.91
N ARG A 40 71.88 -30.97 -17.80
CA ARG A 40 70.70 -31.24 -18.64
C ARG A 40 70.94 -32.39 -19.61
N GLU A 41 72.11 -32.41 -20.25
CA GLU A 41 72.49 -33.45 -21.21
C GLU A 41 72.72 -34.80 -20.52
N MET A 42 73.40 -34.82 -19.37
CA MET A 42 73.52 -36.01 -18.52
C MET A 42 72.16 -36.50 -18.02
N ASN A 43 71.26 -35.61 -17.59
CA ASN A 43 69.90 -36.00 -17.23
C ASN A 43 69.08 -36.47 -18.44
N ARG A 44 69.34 -35.95 -19.65
CA ARG A 44 68.69 -36.40 -20.88
C ARG A 44 69.13 -37.82 -21.24
N LEU A 45 70.44 -38.09 -21.23
CA LEU A 45 71.02 -39.42 -21.44
C LEU A 45 70.56 -40.42 -20.38
N TRP A 46 70.59 -40.02 -19.12
CA TRP A 46 70.11 -40.86 -18.02
C TRP A 46 68.61 -41.15 -18.14
N ARG A 47 67.78 -40.17 -18.53
CA ARG A 47 66.35 -40.39 -18.78
C ARG A 47 66.09 -41.26 -20.01
N SER A 48 66.91 -41.21 -21.05
CA SER A 48 66.77 -42.12 -22.20
C SER A 48 67.18 -43.55 -21.87
N GLU A 49 68.22 -43.74 -21.07
CA GLU A 49 68.71 -45.08 -20.68
C GLU A 49 67.91 -45.71 -19.53
N HIS A 50 67.33 -44.90 -18.63
CA HIS A 50 66.69 -45.37 -17.40
C HIS A 50 65.22 -44.94 -17.28
N LEU A 51 64.56 -44.64 -18.41
CA LEU A 51 63.16 -44.18 -18.44
C LEU A 51 62.22 -45.10 -17.67
N ASP A 52 62.35 -46.41 -17.90
CA ASP A 52 61.47 -47.41 -17.30
C ASP A 52 61.76 -47.61 -15.81
N ARG A 53 63.03 -47.56 -15.40
CA ARG A 53 63.42 -47.59 -13.99
C ARG A 53 62.95 -46.35 -13.23
N ALA A 54 62.98 -45.16 -13.86
CA ALA A 54 62.45 -43.93 -13.28
C ALA A 54 60.91 -43.96 -13.14
N ARG A 55 60.21 -44.53 -14.13
CA ARG A 55 58.75 -44.75 -14.06
C ARG A 55 58.39 -45.72 -12.94
N GLU A 56 59.17 -46.79 -12.76
CA GLU A 56 58.97 -47.77 -11.68
C GLU A 56 59.19 -47.15 -10.29
N LEU A 57 60.28 -46.42 -10.10
CA LEU A 57 60.53 -45.68 -8.85
C LEU A 57 59.46 -44.64 -8.54
N ASN A 58 58.91 -43.97 -9.57
CA ASN A 58 57.81 -43.04 -9.40
C ASN A 58 56.51 -43.76 -9.00
N ARG A 59 56.17 -44.87 -9.67
CA ARG A 59 55.02 -45.73 -9.31
C ARG A 59 55.13 -46.21 -7.87
N ASP A 60 56.30 -46.67 -7.46
CA ASP A 60 56.54 -47.12 -6.08
C ASP A 60 56.53 -45.97 -5.07
N SER A 61 57.05 -44.79 -5.42
CA SER A 61 56.93 -43.59 -4.59
C SER A 61 55.46 -43.20 -4.38
N MET A 62 54.65 -43.23 -5.44
CA MET A 62 53.21 -42.96 -5.38
C MET A 62 52.46 -44.01 -4.56
N ARG A 63 52.81 -45.30 -4.69
CA ARG A 63 52.26 -46.38 -3.86
C ARG A 63 52.59 -46.15 -2.37
N ARG A 64 53.84 -45.81 -2.04
CA ARG A 64 54.25 -45.51 -0.65
C ARG A 64 53.55 -44.27 -0.11
N ALA A 65 53.38 -43.22 -0.91
CA ALA A 65 52.66 -42.01 -0.53
C ALA A 65 51.16 -42.29 -0.29
N ALA A 66 50.53 -43.07 -1.17
CA ALA A 66 49.15 -43.51 -1.01
C ALA A 66 48.99 -44.37 0.27
N ALA A 67 49.91 -45.30 0.52
CA ALA A 67 49.92 -46.12 1.73
C ALA A 67 50.12 -45.28 3.01
N ARG A 68 50.87 -44.18 2.97
CA ARG A 68 50.96 -43.23 4.09
C ARG A 68 49.64 -42.50 4.31
N ARG A 69 49.03 -41.95 3.25
CA ARG A 69 47.72 -41.28 3.32
C ARG A 69 46.63 -42.21 3.84
N HIS A 70 46.62 -43.46 3.40
CA HIS A 70 45.68 -44.47 3.86
C HIS A 70 45.84 -44.76 5.35
N ARG A 71 47.09 -45.00 5.80
CA ARG A 71 47.39 -45.18 7.23
C ARG A 71 46.99 -43.98 8.08
N GLU A 72 47.30 -42.76 7.63
CA GLU A 72 46.85 -41.55 8.33
C GLU A 72 45.32 -41.41 8.37
N ALA A 73 44.64 -41.73 7.27
CA ALA A 73 43.18 -41.70 7.20
C ALA A 73 42.56 -42.73 8.15
N GLU A 74 43.11 -43.94 8.22
CA GLU A 74 42.71 -44.97 9.18
C GLU A 74 42.94 -44.53 10.63
N VAL A 75 44.10 -43.93 10.93
CA VAL A 75 44.40 -43.41 12.27
C VAL A 75 43.40 -42.31 12.65
N ARG A 76 43.10 -41.38 11.74
CA ARG A 76 42.06 -40.36 11.96
C ARG A 76 40.67 -40.97 12.11
N ALA A 77 40.33 -42.00 11.34
CA ALA A 77 39.04 -42.69 11.43
C ALA A 77 38.89 -43.40 12.78
N ARG A 78 39.90 -44.15 13.23
CA ARG A 78 39.96 -44.76 14.56
C ARG A 78 39.87 -43.70 15.66
N GLY A 79 40.53 -42.55 15.47
CA GLY A 79 40.40 -41.39 16.36
C GLY A 79 38.97 -40.85 16.45
N ARG A 80 38.27 -40.69 15.32
CA ARG A 80 36.86 -40.27 15.28
C ARG A 80 35.93 -41.26 15.97
N GLU A 81 36.13 -42.56 15.74
CA GLU A 81 35.34 -43.61 16.38
C GLU A 81 35.55 -43.65 17.90
N ARG A 82 36.81 -43.52 18.38
CA ARG A 82 37.09 -43.38 19.81
C ARG A 82 36.43 -42.14 20.42
N ALA A 83 36.52 -40.99 19.74
CA ALA A 83 35.87 -39.76 20.21
C ALA A 83 34.33 -39.85 20.16
N LYS A 84 33.76 -40.61 19.20
CA LYS A 84 32.32 -40.89 19.15
C LYS A 84 31.89 -41.76 20.33
N ARG A 85 32.60 -42.86 20.61
CA ARG A 85 32.35 -43.74 21.75
C ARG A 85 32.48 -42.99 23.08
N TRP A 86 33.55 -42.21 23.25
CA TRP A 86 33.75 -41.39 24.44
C TRP A 86 32.60 -40.39 24.68
N ARG A 87 32.06 -39.77 23.61
CA ARG A 87 30.91 -38.85 23.72
C ARG A 87 29.61 -39.55 24.13
N VAL A 88 29.44 -40.83 23.80
CA VAL A 88 28.27 -41.64 24.19
C VAL A 88 28.42 -42.12 25.64
N GLU A 89 29.63 -42.55 26.02
CA GLU A 89 29.95 -43.03 27.37
C GLU A 89 29.97 -41.90 28.41
N HIS A 90 30.29 -40.65 28.02
CA HIS A 90 30.45 -39.52 28.94
C HIS A 90 29.56 -38.31 28.56
N PRO A 91 28.22 -38.45 28.61
CA PRO A 91 27.30 -37.38 28.22
C PRO A 91 27.36 -36.16 29.16
N GLU A 92 27.61 -36.38 30.45
CA GLU A 92 27.66 -35.32 31.47
C GLU A 92 28.91 -34.45 31.32
N ARG A 93 30.10 -35.07 31.18
CA ARG A 93 31.35 -34.33 30.92
C ARG A 93 31.32 -33.54 29.62
N ARG A 94 30.60 -34.04 28.61
CA ARG A 94 30.36 -33.28 27.37
C ARG A 94 29.49 -32.04 27.63
N ARG A 95 28.43 -32.17 28.43
CA ARG A 95 27.56 -31.04 28.79
C ARG A 95 28.34 -30.00 29.60
N GLU A 96 29.13 -30.42 30.57
CA GLU A 96 29.98 -29.54 31.38
C GLU A 96 31.02 -28.82 30.53
N TYR A 97 31.74 -29.54 29.66
CA TYR A 97 32.69 -28.94 28.74
C TYR A 97 32.00 -27.93 27.80
N GLN A 98 30.83 -28.28 27.26
CA GLN A 98 30.06 -27.38 26.42
C GLN A 98 29.58 -26.15 27.19
N GLN A 99 29.13 -26.30 28.43
CA GLN A 99 28.71 -25.18 29.28
C GLN A 99 29.88 -24.24 29.59
N ARG A 100 31.04 -24.79 29.95
CA ARG A 100 32.27 -24.01 30.18
C ARG A 100 32.72 -23.28 28.92
N TRP A 101 32.73 -23.97 27.78
CA TRP A 101 33.08 -23.37 26.49
C TRP A 101 32.11 -22.24 26.10
N VAL A 102 30.80 -22.42 26.30
CA VAL A 102 29.79 -21.38 26.04
C VAL A 102 29.93 -20.21 27.02
N ALA A 103 30.27 -20.46 28.28
CA ALA A 103 30.51 -19.40 29.26
C ALA A 103 31.75 -18.56 28.90
N GLU A 104 32.85 -19.23 28.54
CA GLU A 104 34.11 -18.60 28.13
C GLU A 104 34.00 -17.91 26.76
N ASN A 105 33.18 -18.42 25.84
CA ASN A 105 33.00 -17.89 24.48
C ASN A 105 31.61 -17.26 24.27
N ARG A 106 31.03 -16.68 25.33
CA ARG A 106 29.67 -16.14 25.31
C ARG A 106 29.44 -15.10 24.21
N GLU A 107 30.44 -14.26 23.95
CA GLU A 107 30.39 -13.23 22.91
C GLU A 107 30.39 -13.84 21.51
N LYS A 108 31.26 -14.82 21.23
CA LYS A 108 31.29 -15.52 19.93
C LYS A 108 29.99 -16.27 19.65
N VAL A 109 29.41 -16.89 20.67
CA VAL A 109 28.10 -17.56 20.56
C VAL A 109 27.01 -16.53 20.26
N ARG A 110 26.99 -15.40 20.96
CA ARG A 110 26.03 -14.32 20.71
C ARG A 110 26.19 -13.76 19.30
N GLU A 111 27.42 -13.51 18.86
CA GLU A 111 27.71 -12.98 17.52
C GLU A 111 27.32 -13.96 16.41
N TYR A 112 27.58 -15.26 16.59
CA TYR A 112 27.11 -16.29 15.68
C TYR A 112 25.58 -16.29 15.55
N TYR A 113 24.87 -16.23 16.68
CA TYR A 113 23.41 -16.14 16.66
C TYR A 113 22.92 -14.83 16.05
N ASN A 114 23.55 -13.69 16.35
CA ASN A 114 23.18 -12.40 15.76
C ASN A 114 23.32 -12.44 14.24
N ARG A 115 24.45 -12.94 13.71
CA ARG A 115 24.64 -13.12 12.26
C ARG A 115 23.60 -14.04 11.63
N TYR A 116 23.25 -15.12 12.33
CA TYR A 116 22.18 -16.03 11.89
C TYR A 116 20.82 -15.32 11.84
N TYR A 117 20.47 -14.57 12.89
CA TYR A 117 19.21 -13.81 12.98
C TYR A 117 19.14 -12.66 11.98
N GLU A 118 20.25 -12.00 11.68
CA GLU A 118 20.32 -10.96 10.65
C GLU A 118 20.06 -11.55 9.26
N ALA A 119 20.70 -12.67 8.93
CA ALA A 119 20.54 -13.33 7.63
C ALA A 119 19.17 -14.02 7.44
N HIS A 120 18.52 -14.45 8.53
CA HIS A 120 17.26 -15.22 8.49
C HIS A 120 16.13 -14.51 9.25
N ARG A 121 16.20 -13.18 9.35
CA ARG A 121 15.25 -12.38 10.14
C ARG A 121 13.80 -12.65 9.70
N ASP A 122 13.57 -12.65 8.40
CA ASP A 122 12.23 -12.77 7.83
C ASP A 122 11.69 -14.18 7.96
N GLU A 123 12.52 -15.22 7.78
CA GLU A 123 12.13 -16.61 7.98
C GLU A 123 11.73 -16.89 9.43
N VAL A 124 12.53 -16.42 10.39
CA VAL A 124 12.24 -16.61 11.82
C VAL A 124 10.98 -15.85 12.22
N ASN A 125 10.80 -14.62 11.71
CA ASN A 125 9.60 -13.84 11.95
C ASN A 125 8.36 -14.47 11.32
N ALA A 126 8.47 -14.99 10.09
CA ALA A 126 7.39 -15.69 9.40
C ALA A 126 6.98 -16.97 10.14
N ARG A 127 7.94 -17.79 10.59
CA ARG A 127 7.66 -19.00 11.38
C ARG A 127 7.02 -18.64 12.73
N ALA A 128 7.49 -17.58 13.39
CA ALA A 128 6.89 -17.10 14.63
C ALA A 128 5.48 -16.52 14.42
N ALA A 129 5.23 -15.87 13.28
CA ALA A 129 3.92 -15.38 12.90
C ALA A 129 2.95 -16.53 12.59
N ALA A 130 3.35 -17.49 11.76
CA ALA A 130 2.56 -18.67 11.44
C ALA A 130 2.16 -19.45 12.70
N ARG A 131 3.07 -19.58 13.69
CA ARG A 131 2.73 -20.20 14.97
C ARG A 131 1.69 -19.41 15.77
N ARG A 132 1.73 -18.08 15.71
CA ARG A 132 0.74 -17.21 16.39
C ARG A 132 -0.63 -17.29 15.73
N ASP A 133 -0.68 -17.37 14.40
CA ASP A 133 -1.93 -17.41 13.66
C ASP A 133 -2.58 -18.81 13.67
N ALA A 134 -1.79 -19.88 13.74
CA ALA A 134 -2.29 -21.26 13.86
C ALA A 134 -3.06 -21.52 15.16
N ASP A 135 -2.70 -20.85 16.26
CA ASP A 135 -3.43 -20.91 17.53
C ASP A 135 -3.44 -19.54 18.24
N PRO A 136 -4.38 -18.66 17.86
CA PRO A 136 -4.49 -17.33 18.44
C PRO A 136 -4.91 -17.37 19.90
N GLN A 137 -5.68 -18.38 20.31
CA GLN A 137 -6.23 -18.50 21.66
C GLN A 137 -5.15 -18.92 22.67
N ARG A 138 -4.33 -19.92 22.32
CA ARG A 138 -3.17 -20.31 23.14
C ARG A 138 -2.16 -19.18 23.26
N THR A 139 -1.94 -18.42 22.19
CA THR A 139 -1.08 -17.22 22.25
C THR A 139 -1.63 -16.21 23.26
N LYS A 140 -2.93 -15.88 23.21
CA LYS A 140 -3.58 -14.97 24.18
C LYS A 140 -3.47 -15.50 25.61
N GLN A 141 -3.67 -16.80 25.82
CA GLN A 141 -3.55 -17.43 27.14
C GLN A 141 -2.11 -17.35 27.68
N ILE A 142 -1.10 -17.65 26.85
CA ILE A 142 0.31 -17.53 27.22
C ILE A 142 0.66 -16.08 27.56
N THR A 143 0.22 -15.12 26.74
CA THR A 143 0.42 -13.69 27.01
C THR A 143 -0.25 -13.27 28.33
N ARG A 144 -1.45 -13.75 28.61
CA ARG A 144 -2.17 -13.50 29.87
C ARG A 144 -1.44 -14.10 31.07
N GLN A 145 -1.05 -15.36 31.00
CA GLN A 145 -0.29 -16.04 32.08
C GLN A 145 1.05 -15.34 32.33
N TRP A 146 1.75 -14.93 31.26
CA TRP A 146 2.97 -14.15 31.40
C TRP A 146 2.71 -12.81 32.08
N ALA A 147 1.65 -12.08 31.69
CA ALA A 147 1.28 -10.81 32.29
C ALA A 147 0.86 -10.95 33.77
N GLU A 148 0.22 -12.06 34.14
CA GLU A 148 -0.16 -12.37 35.52
C GLU A 148 1.05 -12.73 36.39
N ARG A 149 2.04 -13.47 35.85
CA ARG A 149 3.30 -13.77 36.55
C ARG A 149 4.25 -12.57 36.63
N ASN A 150 4.15 -11.63 35.70
CA ASN A 150 5.02 -10.46 35.58
C ASN A 150 4.29 -9.15 35.89
N LYS A 151 3.35 -9.15 36.85
CA LYS A 151 2.59 -7.94 37.23
C LYS A 151 3.50 -6.80 37.67
N GLU A 152 4.48 -7.08 38.52
CA GLU A 152 5.46 -6.08 38.99
C GLU A 152 6.29 -5.52 37.83
N ARG A 153 6.81 -6.38 36.95
CA ARG A 153 7.54 -5.96 35.74
C ARG A 153 6.69 -5.14 34.76
N ARG A 154 5.36 -5.34 34.73
CA ARG A 154 4.45 -4.51 33.93
C ARG A 154 4.17 -3.16 34.58
N ALA A 155 4.16 -3.09 35.90
CA ALA A 155 3.97 -1.86 36.66
C ALA A 155 5.24 -1.02 36.75
N GLU A 156 6.42 -1.64 36.70
CA GLU A 156 7.72 -1.00 36.79
C GLU A 156 7.92 0.13 35.75
N PRO A 157 7.60 -0.03 34.45
CA PRO A 157 7.61 1.10 33.51
C PRO A 157 6.68 2.25 33.88
N GLN A 158 5.52 1.97 34.50
CA GLN A 158 4.62 3.02 34.97
C GLN A 158 5.16 3.72 36.22
N ARG A 159 5.84 2.99 37.11
CA ARG A 159 6.56 3.57 38.26
C ARG A 159 7.72 4.45 37.80
N ASN A 160 8.51 3.98 36.83
CA ASN A 160 9.64 4.74 36.25
C ASN A 160 9.18 5.98 35.47
N ARG A 161 7.98 5.97 34.86
CA ARG A 161 7.41 7.19 34.26
C ARG A 161 6.91 8.18 35.30
N ARG A 162 6.40 7.69 36.44
CA ARG A 162 5.90 8.53 37.54
C ARG A 162 7.01 9.02 38.49
N SER A 163 8.20 8.45 38.41
CA SER A 163 9.34 8.87 39.24
C SER A 163 9.92 10.20 38.78
N ASP A 164 9.74 10.57 37.50
CA ASP A 164 10.06 11.90 37.00
C ASP A 164 8.78 12.77 36.99
N PRO A 165 8.66 13.74 37.91
CA PRO A 165 7.45 14.54 38.04
C PRO A 165 7.21 15.47 36.84
N GLU A 166 8.25 15.94 36.16
CA GLU A 166 8.11 16.88 35.04
C GLU A 166 7.60 16.15 33.79
N ILE A 167 8.20 15.00 33.47
CA ILE A 167 7.73 14.15 32.36
C ILE A 167 6.29 13.70 32.63
N TYR A 168 5.98 13.26 33.84
CA TYR A 168 4.63 12.81 34.18
C TYR A 168 3.59 13.94 34.09
N GLN A 169 3.93 15.16 34.53
CA GLN A 169 3.03 16.32 34.39
C GLN A 169 2.79 16.66 32.91
N SER A 170 3.83 16.67 32.08
CA SER A 170 3.69 16.92 30.64
C SER A 170 2.79 15.88 29.95
N GLU A 171 2.89 14.61 30.34
CA GLU A 171 2.01 13.54 29.86
C GLU A 171 0.55 13.75 30.31
N LEU A 172 0.32 14.19 31.55
CA LEU A 172 -1.02 14.51 32.06
C LEU A 172 -1.64 15.70 31.33
N GLU A 173 -0.87 16.75 31.05
CA GLU A 173 -1.30 17.92 30.29
C GLU A 173 -1.65 17.56 28.85
N ALA A 174 -0.83 16.75 28.18
CA ALA A 174 -1.10 16.25 26.83
C ALA A 174 -2.41 15.42 26.79
N ASN A 175 -2.63 14.57 27.79
CA ASN A 175 -3.87 13.81 27.92
C ASN A 175 -5.09 14.72 28.19
N ALA A 176 -4.94 15.75 29.02
CA ALA A 176 -6.00 16.73 29.26
C ALA A 176 -6.34 17.53 27.99
N ALA A 177 -5.33 17.94 27.22
CA ALA A 177 -5.49 18.63 25.95
C ALA A 177 -6.21 17.75 24.91
N ALA A 178 -5.82 16.47 24.79
CA ALA A 178 -6.50 15.51 23.91
C ALA A 178 -7.99 15.34 24.27
N ARG A 179 -8.32 15.26 25.57
CA ARG A 179 -9.72 15.21 26.03
C ARG A 179 -10.48 16.51 25.74
N ARG A 180 -9.85 17.68 25.88
CA ARG A 180 -10.46 18.98 25.49
C ARG A 180 -10.76 19.00 23.99
N LEU A 181 -9.82 18.56 23.16
CA LEU A 181 -9.99 18.47 21.71
C LEU A 181 -11.13 17.53 21.33
N MET A 182 -11.21 16.32 21.90
CA MET A 182 -12.31 15.39 21.63
C MET A 182 -13.68 16.01 21.96
N ARG A 183 -13.81 16.71 23.10
CA ARG A 183 -15.05 17.41 23.45
C ARG A 183 -15.37 18.56 22.49
N SER A 184 -14.36 19.31 22.06
CA SER A 184 -14.52 20.40 21.08
C SER A 184 -15.02 19.86 19.73
N LEU A 185 -14.40 18.80 19.21
CA LEU A 185 -14.82 18.12 17.98
C LEU A 185 -16.25 17.61 18.09
N SER A 186 -16.59 16.95 19.20
CA SER A 186 -17.95 16.47 19.44
C SER A 186 -18.98 17.60 19.48
N ARG A 187 -18.67 18.76 20.09
CA ARG A 187 -19.56 19.94 20.07
C ARG A 187 -19.72 20.52 18.67
N ALA A 188 -18.68 20.46 17.85
CA ALA A 188 -18.72 20.88 16.46
C ALA A 188 -19.39 19.85 15.52
N GLY A 189 -19.93 18.75 16.05
CA GLY A 189 -20.50 17.66 15.24
C GLY A 189 -19.46 16.89 14.42
N LEU A 190 -18.17 17.13 14.66
CA LEU A 190 -17.06 16.50 13.97
C LEU A 190 -16.70 15.18 14.68
N PRO A 191 -16.58 14.06 13.95
CA PRO A 191 -16.20 12.80 14.56
C PRO A 191 -14.78 12.91 15.15
N PRO A 192 -14.53 12.36 16.34
CA PRO A 192 -13.17 12.30 16.88
C PRO A 192 -12.29 11.49 15.93
N LYS A 193 -10.99 11.83 15.87
CA LYS A 193 -10.00 11.13 15.04
C LYS A 193 -9.97 9.64 15.44
N ARG A 194 -10.69 8.80 14.69
CA ARG A 194 -10.59 7.35 14.79
C ARG A 194 -9.31 6.95 14.08
N LEU A 195 -8.23 6.84 14.84
CA LEU A 195 -7.12 5.98 14.43
C LEU A 195 -7.68 4.57 14.50
N HIS A 196 -8.15 4.04 13.37
CA HIS A 196 -8.42 2.61 13.25
C HIS A 196 -7.07 1.91 13.38
N VAL A 197 -6.67 1.60 14.62
CA VAL A 197 -5.47 0.83 14.89
C VAL A 197 -5.79 -0.59 14.49
N ALA A 198 -5.61 -0.90 13.21
CA ALA A 198 -5.68 -2.26 12.72
C ALA A 198 -4.64 -3.08 13.47
N THR A 199 -5.11 -4.15 14.11
CA THR A 199 -4.24 -5.07 14.83
C THR A 199 -3.19 -5.63 13.86
N ALA A 200 -2.04 -6.08 14.37
CA ALA A 200 -1.03 -6.67 13.50
C ALA A 200 -1.55 -7.92 12.77
N ALA A 201 -2.57 -8.61 13.30
CA ALA A 201 -3.22 -9.72 12.61
C ALA A 201 -4.12 -9.23 11.47
N GLU A 202 -4.97 -8.23 11.72
CA GLU A 202 -5.81 -7.62 10.68
C GLU A 202 -4.99 -7.01 9.54
N ARG A 203 -3.88 -6.34 9.85
CA ARG A 203 -2.99 -5.79 8.82
C ARG A 203 -2.44 -6.87 7.90
N ARG A 204 -2.04 -8.01 8.45
CA ARG A 204 -1.53 -9.15 7.67
C ARG A 204 -2.63 -9.84 6.88
N ALA A 205 -3.83 -9.99 7.47
CA ALA A 205 -4.99 -10.48 6.73
C ALA A 205 -5.32 -9.58 5.55
N ASN A 206 -5.38 -8.26 5.76
CA ASN A 206 -5.62 -7.28 4.70
C ASN A 206 -4.51 -7.28 3.65
N GLU A 207 -3.25 -7.48 4.03
CA GLU A 207 -2.12 -7.60 3.11
C GLU A 207 -2.25 -8.86 2.25
N HIS A 208 -2.57 -10.01 2.84
CA HIS A 208 -2.84 -11.24 2.10
C HIS A 208 -4.06 -11.13 1.17
N GLU A 209 -5.14 -10.50 1.63
CA GLU A 209 -6.32 -10.24 0.81
C GLU A 209 -6.02 -9.28 -0.33
N ALA A 210 -5.21 -8.24 -0.07
CA ALA A 210 -4.76 -7.31 -1.10
C ALA A 210 -3.88 -8.03 -2.12
N ASP A 211 -2.90 -8.81 -1.70
CA ASP A 211 -2.05 -9.60 -2.59
C ASP A 211 -2.88 -10.55 -3.44
N ALA A 212 -3.82 -11.29 -2.84
CA ALA A 212 -4.72 -12.17 -3.57
C ALA A 212 -5.58 -11.40 -4.60
N TYR A 213 -6.05 -10.21 -4.24
CA TYR A 213 -6.86 -9.36 -5.10
C TYR A 213 -6.07 -8.77 -6.28
N PHE A 214 -4.83 -8.29 -6.05
CA PHE A 214 -4.02 -7.64 -7.08
C PHE A 214 -3.28 -8.63 -7.99
N HIS A 215 -3.02 -9.86 -7.52
CA HIS A 215 -2.37 -10.90 -8.31
C HIS A 215 -3.34 -11.85 -9.03
N ASP A 216 -4.65 -11.62 -8.94
CA ASP A 216 -5.64 -12.40 -9.68
C ASP A 216 -5.54 -12.12 -11.20
N PRO A 217 -5.19 -13.13 -12.02
CA PRO A 217 -5.02 -12.94 -13.47
C PRO A 217 -6.31 -12.60 -14.21
N SER A 218 -7.48 -12.89 -13.64
CA SER A 218 -8.79 -12.56 -14.24
C SER A 218 -9.23 -11.11 -13.95
N ARG A 219 -8.57 -10.43 -13.00
CA ARG A 219 -8.96 -9.11 -12.51
C ARG A 219 -9.00 -8.03 -13.59
N PRO A 220 -7.99 -7.89 -14.48
CA PRO A 220 -8.03 -6.84 -15.50
C PRO A 220 -9.22 -6.99 -16.45
N GLU A 221 -9.54 -8.22 -16.83
CA GLU A 221 -10.68 -8.50 -17.71
C GLU A 221 -12.02 -8.34 -16.98
N HIS A 222 -12.11 -8.72 -15.70
CA HIS A 222 -13.28 -8.44 -14.85
C HIS A 222 -13.57 -6.93 -14.79
N LEU A 223 -12.54 -6.12 -14.51
CA LEU A 223 -12.68 -4.66 -14.45
C LEU A 223 -13.05 -4.07 -15.80
N ARG A 224 -12.49 -4.58 -16.90
CA ARG A 224 -12.86 -4.16 -18.24
C ARG A 224 -14.33 -4.45 -18.53
N GLN A 225 -14.79 -5.68 -18.29
CA GLN A 225 -16.19 -6.07 -18.48
C GLN A 225 -17.13 -5.21 -17.63
N PHE A 226 -16.77 -4.97 -16.36
CA PHE A 226 -17.56 -4.14 -15.46
C PHE A 226 -17.67 -2.70 -15.97
N THR A 227 -16.56 -2.09 -16.38
CA THR A 227 -16.55 -0.72 -16.90
C THR A 227 -17.38 -0.61 -18.17
N VAL A 228 -17.16 -1.48 -19.16
CA VAL A 228 -17.92 -1.48 -20.41
C VAL A 228 -19.42 -1.68 -20.15
N PHE A 229 -19.77 -2.59 -19.22
CA PHE A 229 -21.16 -2.83 -18.84
C PHE A 229 -21.79 -1.60 -18.18
N ALA A 230 -21.12 -1.00 -17.19
CA ALA A 230 -21.62 0.16 -16.48
C ALA A 230 -21.77 1.39 -17.40
N GLU A 231 -20.82 1.59 -18.33
CA GLU A 231 -20.87 2.66 -19.33
C GLU A 231 -22.02 2.44 -20.33
N SER A 232 -22.12 1.23 -20.90
CA SER A 232 -23.19 0.87 -21.83
C SER A 232 -24.57 0.99 -21.19
N LEU A 233 -24.72 0.55 -19.94
CA LEU A 233 -25.96 0.71 -19.18
C LEU A 233 -26.29 2.18 -18.94
N THR A 234 -25.28 3.00 -18.62
CA THR A 234 -25.49 4.43 -18.39
C THR A 234 -25.88 5.14 -19.67
N GLU A 235 -25.18 4.89 -20.77
CA GLU A 235 -25.50 5.45 -22.08
C GLU A 235 -26.91 5.04 -22.53
N HIS A 236 -27.25 3.75 -22.39
CA HIS A 236 -28.57 3.24 -22.73
C HIS A 236 -29.67 3.95 -21.93
N MET A 237 -29.46 4.13 -20.63
CA MET A 237 -30.42 4.81 -19.76
C MET A 237 -30.55 6.31 -20.06
N LEU A 238 -29.46 6.99 -20.41
CA LEU A 238 -29.52 8.40 -20.82
C LEU A 238 -30.26 8.58 -22.14
N LYS A 239 -30.10 7.66 -23.09
CA LYS A 239 -30.73 7.74 -24.41
C LYS A 239 -32.19 7.28 -24.41
N ASN A 240 -32.49 6.18 -23.70
CA ASN A 240 -33.77 5.48 -23.79
C ASN A 240 -34.59 5.53 -22.49
N GLY A 241 -34.13 6.23 -21.45
CA GLY A 241 -34.73 6.20 -20.12
C GLY A 241 -36.21 6.59 -20.07
N ALA A 242 -36.65 7.55 -20.89
CA ALA A 242 -38.05 7.94 -20.99
C ALA A 242 -38.93 6.80 -21.54
N CYS A 243 -38.54 6.22 -22.67
CA CYS A 243 -39.22 5.08 -23.29
C CYS A 243 -39.25 3.86 -22.35
N MET A 244 -38.16 3.60 -21.62
CA MET A 244 -38.11 2.52 -20.63
C MET A 244 -39.07 2.77 -19.47
N ARG A 245 -39.27 4.03 -19.05
CA ARG A 245 -40.22 4.39 -18.00
C ARG A 245 -41.67 4.18 -18.47
N GLU A 246 -42.00 4.62 -19.67
CA GLU A 246 -43.33 4.41 -20.27
C GLU A 246 -43.66 2.90 -20.36
N PHE A 247 -42.70 2.09 -20.85
CA PHE A 247 -42.83 0.64 -20.86
C PHE A 247 -43.06 0.07 -19.46
N ALA A 248 -42.27 0.51 -18.47
CA ALA A 248 -42.38 0.02 -17.10
C ALA A 248 -43.69 0.42 -16.43
N GLU A 249 -44.21 1.62 -16.69
CA GLU A 249 -45.52 2.08 -16.21
C GLU A 249 -46.66 1.23 -16.79
N ALA A 250 -46.65 1.00 -18.10
CA ALA A 250 -47.64 0.15 -18.77
C ALA A 250 -47.58 -1.31 -18.25
N TYR A 251 -46.38 -1.82 -17.99
CA TYR A 251 -46.17 -3.14 -17.41
C TYR A 251 -46.74 -3.23 -15.99
N VAL A 252 -46.44 -2.25 -15.13
CA VAL A 252 -46.94 -2.20 -13.75
C VAL A 252 -48.47 -2.06 -13.71
N GLU A 253 -49.05 -1.25 -14.59
CA GLU A 253 -50.51 -1.12 -14.70
C GLU A 253 -51.17 -2.44 -15.13
N THR A 254 -50.61 -3.10 -16.14
CA THR A 254 -51.11 -4.41 -16.61
C THR A 254 -51.02 -5.47 -15.50
N ARG A 255 -49.91 -5.48 -14.76
CA ARG A 255 -49.69 -6.36 -13.61
C ARG A 255 -50.71 -6.12 -12.50
N ALA A 256 -51.03 -4.86 -12.21
CA ALA A 256 -52.05 -4.48 -11.23
C ALA A 256 -53.45 -4.96 -11.66
N ARG A 257 -53.79 -4.83 -12.96
CA ARG A 257 -55.05 -5.36 -13.51
C ARG A 257 -55.19 -6.88 -13.37
N MET A 258 -54.06 -7.61 -13.37
CA MET A 258 -54.02 -9.06 -13.15
C MET A 258 -54.03 -9.46 -11.66
N GLY A 259 -54.09 -8.51 -10.72
CA GLY A 259 -54.09 -8.78 -9.28
C GLY A 259 -52.74 -9.27 -8.73
N LEU A 260 -51.65 -9.08 -9.48
CA LEU A 260 -50.31 -9.45 -9.02
C LEU A 260 -49.73 -8.40 -8.06
N PRO A 261 -48.80 -8.78 -7.15
CA PRO A 261 -48.20 -7.84 -6.22
C PRO A 261 -47.53 -6.65 -6.93
N PRO A 262 -47.69 -5.42 -6.39
CA PRO A 262 -47.12 -4.23 -6.99
C PRO A 262 -45.59 -4.28 -6.97
N VAL A 263 -44.97 -3.85 -8.07
CA VAL A 263 -43.52 -3.75 -8.20
C VAL A 263 -43.18 -2.30 -8.55
N PRO A 264 -42.15 -1.69 -7.94
CA PRO A 264 -41.76 -0.33 -8.28
C PRO A 264 -41.37 -0.20 -9.76
N VAL A 265 -41.93 0.80 -10.46
CA VAL A 265 -41.64 1.12 -11.86
C VAL A 265 -40.13 1.18 -12.10
N GLU A 266 -39.40 1.85 -11.19
CA GLU A 266 -37.96 2.01 -11.30
C GLU A 266 -37.21 0.67 -11.31
N ASN A 267 -37.68 -0.33 -10.56
CA ASN A 267 -37.04 -1.65 -10.59
C ASN A 267 -37.21 -2.32 -11.96
N ILE A 268 -38.40 -2.21 -12.57
CA ILE A 268 -38.68 -2.76 -13.90
C ILE A 268 -37.82 -2.06 -14.96
N VAL A 269 -37.69 -0.73 -14.89
CA VAL A 269 -36.84 0.07 -15.79
C VAL A 269 -35.41 -0.46 -15.80
N TYR A 270 -34.78 -0.58 -14.63
CA TYR A 270 -33.38 -0.97 -14.55
C TYR A 270 -33.17 -2.46 -14.81
N VAL A 271 -34.10 -3.33 -14.45
CA VAL A 271 -34.05 -4.75 -14.82
C VAL A 271 -34.08 -4.88 -16.34
N ARG A 272 -35.02 -4.20 -17.01
CA ARG A 272 -35.13 -4.27 -18.47
C ARG A 272 -33.91 -3.68 -19.18
N ALA A 273 -33.37 -2.58 -18.68
CA ALA A 273 -32.15 -1.99 -19.22
C ALA A 273 -30.94 -2.93 -19.06
N VAL A 274 -30.82 -3.60 -17.91
CA VAL A 274 -29.78 -4.62 -17.69
C VAL A 274 -29.93 -5.76 -18.69
N GLU A 275 -31.13 -6.32 -18.86
CA GLU A 275 -31.39 -7.39 -19.85
C GLU A 275 -30.91 -6.99 -21.25
N ILE A 276 -31.35 -5.84 -21.76
CA ILE A 276 -30.99 -5.35 -23.10
C ILE A 276 -29.48 -5.19 -23.24
N VAL A 277 -28.82 -4.61 -22.24
CA VAL A 277 -27.37 -4.37 -22.29
C VAL A 277 -26.60 -5.69 -22.19
N THR A 278 -27.04 -6.62 -21.34
CA THR A 278 -26.42 -7.95 -21.26
C THR A 278 -26.57 -8.76 -22.54
N GLU A 279 -27.71 -8.66 -23.24
CA GLU A 279 -27.93 -9.32 -24.53
C GLU A 279 -27.04 -8.73 -25.64
N GLN A 280 -26.81 -7.41 -25.60
CA GLN A 280 -25.94 -6.74 -26.56
C GLN A 280 -24.45 -7.04 -26.33
N MET A 281 -24.06 -7.31 -25.08
CA MET A 281 -22.69 -7.62 -24.72
C MET A 281 -22.40 -9.11 -24.90
N ARG A 282 -21.54 -9.46 -25.88
CA ARG A 282 -21.18 -10.86 -26.16
C ARG A 282 -20.35 -11.59 -25.07
N ARG A 283 -19.94 -10.91 -23.99
CA ARG A 283 -19.06 -11.47 -22.91
C ARG A 283 -19.26 -10.75 -21.57
N VAL A 284 -20.12 -11.29 -20.71
CA VAL A 284 -20.40 -10.75 -19.36
C VAL A 284 -20.10 -11.80 -18.27
N ASP A 285 -19.37 -12.85 -18.63
CA ASP A 285 -19.27 -14.09 -17.85
C ASP A 285 -18.52 -13.92 -16.52
N LEU A 286 -17.71 -12.86 -16.38
CA LEU A 286 -16.99 -12.57 -15.14
C LEU A 286 -17.79 -11.71 -14.16
N LEU A 287 -18.92 -11.11 -14.57
CA LEU A 287 -19.68 -10.23 -13.69
C LEU A 287 -20.54 -11.02 -12.72
N THR A 288 -20.43 -10.67 -11.44
CA THR A 288 -21.31 -11.19 -10.40
C THR A 288 -22.58 -10.34 -10.30
N SER A 289 -23.62 -10.89 -9.65
CA SER A 289 -24.83 -10.12 -9.33
C SER A 289 -24.54 -8.86 -8.51
N ARG A 290 -23.48 -8.89 -7.68
CA ARG A 290 -23.00 -7.73 -6.91
C ARG A 290 -22.45 -6.64 -7.83
N ASP A 291 -21.72 -7.02 -8.87
CA ASP A 291 -21.17 -6.10 -9.86
C ASP A 291 -22.30 -5.44 -10.67
N VAL A 292 -23.26 -6.24 -11.14
CA VAL A 292 -24.44 -5.70 -11.84
C VAL A 292 -25.21 -4.72 -10.94
N ALA A 293 -25.45 -5.08 -9.68
CA ALA A 293 -26.11 -4.17 -8.74
C ALA A 293 -25.29 -2.89 -8.48
N ALA A 294 -23.96 -2.97 -8.48
CA ALA A 294 -23.09 -1.80 -8.36
C ALA A 294 -23.16 -0.90 -9.60
N ALA A 295 -23.16 -1.49 -10.79
CA ALA A 295 -23.35 -0.78 -12.04
C ALA A 295 -24.70 -0.07 -12.07
N VAL A 296 -25.80 -0.75 -11.71
CA VAL A 296 -27.14 -0.14 -11.61
C VAL A 296 -27.16 1.05 -10.64
N ARG A 297 -26.55 0.93 -9.46
CA ARG A 297 -26.46 2.05 -8.50
C ARG A 297 -25.66 3.23 -9.08
N SER A 298 -24.55 2.95 -9.76
CA SER A 298 -23.74 3.97 -10.43
C SER A 298 -24.52 4.67 -11.53
N THR A 299 -25.22 3.91 -12.37
CA THR A 299 -26.06 4.44 -13.45
C THR A 299 -27.21 5.27 -12.91
N LYS A 300 -27.92 4.84 -11.85
CA LYS A 300 -28.95 5.64 -11.17
C LYS A 300 -28.41 7.01 -10.76
N ALA A 301 -27.24 7.03 -10.13
CA ALA A 301 -26.60 8.28 -9.72
C ALA A 301 -26.20 9.15 -10.93
N ALA A 302 -25.68 8.54 -12.00
CA ALA A 302 -25.29 9.27 -13.21
C ALA A 302 -26.50 9.88 -13.95
N VAL A 303 -27.55 9.07 -14.17
CA VAL A 303 -28.79 9.48 -14.82
C VAL A 303 -29.49 10.56 -13.99
N GLY A 304 -29.59 10.38 -12.66
CA GLY A 304 -30.15 11.38 -11.77
C GLY A 304 -29.40 12.72 -11.81
N ARG A 305 -28.06 12.71 -11.89
CA ARG A 305 -27.27 13.94 -12.06
C ARG A 305 -27.53 14.63 -13.40
N GLU A 306 -27.69 13.87 -14.48
CA GLU A 306 -27.95 14.47 -15.79
C GLU A 306 -29.37 15.02 -15.89
N GLU A 307 -30.37 14.30 -15.36
CA GLU A 307 -31.75 14.80 -15.23
C GLU A 307 -31.78 16.10 -14.38
N GLN A 308 -31.05 16.14 -13.25
CA GLN A 308 -30.92 17.36 -12.42
C GLN A 308 -30.27 18.52 -13.19
N ARG A 309 -29.19 18.25 -13.94
CA ARG A 309 -28.54 19.26 -14.80
C ARG A 309 -29.47 19.78 -15.88
N GLN A 310 -30.28 18.91 -16.47
CA GLN A 310 -31.24 19.30 -17.51
C GLN A 310 -32.35 20.16 -16.91
N GLN A 311 -32.94 19.77 -15.78
CA GLN A 311 -33.91 20.60 -15.05
C GLN A 311 -33.34 21.97 -14.67
N LEU A 312 -32.08 22.02 -14.23
CA LEU A 312 -31.39 23.27 -13.92
C LEU A 312 -31.27 24.17 -15.16
N LYS A 313 -30.83 23.61 -16.30
CA LYS A 313 -30.73 24.35 -17.57
C LYS A 313 -32.09 24.88 -18.01
N ASP A 314 -33.13 24.06 -17.92
CA ASP A 314 -34.49 24.44 -18.29
C ASP A 314 -35.04 25.52 -17.37
N LEU A 315 -34.78 25.42 -16.06
CA LEU A 315 -35.12 26.46 -15.08
C LEU A 315 -34.45 27.80 -15.42
N VAL A 316 -33.13 27.80 -15.69
CA VAL A 316 -32.41 29.02 -16.11
C VAL A 316 -33.03 29.61 -17.37
N LYS A 317 -33.28 28.78 -18.39
CA LYS A 317 -33.89 29.20 -19.65
C LYS A 317 -35.26 29.83 -19.43
N MET A 318 -36.08 29.24 -18.58
CA MET A 318 -37.40 29.77 -18.25
C MET A 318 -37.35 31.09 -17.49
N ILE A 319 -36.45 31.23 -16.50
CA ILE A 319 -36.24 32.49 -15.78
C ILE A 319 -35.83 33.58 -16.76
N VAL A 320 -34.85 33.32 -17.63
CA VAL A 320 -34.37 34.31 -18.61
C VAL A 320 -35.49 34.69 -19.58
N ASN A 321 -36.27 33.72 -20.07
CA ASN A 321 -37.41 33.98 -20.95
C ASN A 321 -38.53 34.77 -20.24
N ASP A 322 -38.82 34.45 -18.98
CA ASP A 322 -39.86 35.13 -18.20
C ASP A 322 -39.48 36.58 -17.89
N VAL A 323 -38.21 36.83 -17.53
CA VAL A 323 -37.65 38.18 -17.40
C VAL A 323 -37.69 38.92 -18.73
N GLY A 324 -37.32 38.26 -19.83
CA GLY A 324 -37.36 38.85 -21.17
C GLY A 324 -38.77 39.30 -21.57
N ARG A 325 -39.79 38.47 -21.28
CA ARG A 325 -41.20 38.76 -21.58
C ARG A 325 -41.78 39.85 -20.70
N ASN A 326 -41.43 39.88 -19.40
CA ASN A 326 -42.00 40.80 -18.42
C ASN A 326 -41.03 41.92 -17.99
N ARG A 327 -40.09 42.29 -18.87
CA ARG A 327 -38.93 43.12 -18.53
C ARG A 327 -39.30 44.45 -17.89
N GLU A 328 -40.21 45.20 -18.49
CA GLU A 328 -40.60 46.53 -18.01
C GLU A 328 -41.31 46.45 -16.65
N ARG A 329 -42.22 45.50 -16.51
CA ARG A 329 -42.93 45.24 -15.25
C ARG A 329 -41.94 44.89 -14.13
N TYR A 330 -41.05 43.92 -14.36
CA TYR A 330 -40.07 43.51 -13.34
C TYR A 330 -39.07 44.60 -13.02
N TYR A 331 -38.71 45.46 -13.99
CA TYR A 331 -37.88 46.63 -13.72
C TYR A 331 -38.56 47.60 -12.77
N PHE A 332 -39.83 47.94 -13.04
CA PHE A 332 -40.61 48.83 -12.17
C PHE A 332 -40.79 48.24 -10.76
N ASP A 333 -41.18 46.97 -10.67
CA ASP A 333 -41.35 46.27 -9.39
C ASP A 333 -40.03 46.24 -8.59
N SER A 334 -38.90 46.06 -9.28
CA SER A 334 -37.56 46.05 -8.66
C SER A 334 -37.12 47.44 -8.18
N GLU A 335 -37.40 48.50 -8.95
CA GLU A 335 -37.16 49.89 -8.54
C GLU A 335 -38.01 50.26 -7.32
N PHE A 336 -39.28 49.87 -7.32
CA PHE A 336 -40.19 50.08 -6.20
C PHE A 336 -39.69 49.36 -4.94
N GLU A 337 -39.29 48.09 -5.04
CA GLU A 337 -38.71 47.34 -3.93
C GLU A 337 -37.43 48.01 -3.40
N ASN A 338 -36.54 48.46 -4.28
CA ASN A 338 -35.33 49.18 -3.87
C ASN A 338 -35.65 50.50 -3.13
N ARG A 339 -36.70 51.23 -3.50
CA ARG A 339 -37.16 52.42 -2.75
C ARG A 339 -37.65 52.03 -1.36
N LEU A 340 -38.45 50.96 -1.26
CA LEU A 340 -38.91 50.43 0.03
C LEU A 340 -37.74 50.00 0.92
N ARG A 341 -36.70 49.38 0.35
CA ARG A 341 -35.48 49.00 1.08
C ARG A 341 -34.77 50.22 1.67
N VAL A 342 -34.59 51.28 0.88
CA VAL A 342 -33.98 52.53 1.37
C VAL A 342 -34.80 53.15 2.49
N ASN A 343 -36.13 53.18 2.36
CA ASN A 343 -37.01 53.69 3.42
C ASN A 343 -36.93 52.88 4.72
N ARG A 344 -36.53 51.59 4.64
CA ARG A 344 -36.26 50.72 5.79
C ARG A 344 -34.80 50.79 6.29
N GLY A 345 -33.97 51.66 5.73
CA GLY A 345 -32.54 51.76 6.07
C GLY A 345 -31.67 50.65 5.50
N LEU A 346 -32.18 49.86 4.54
CA LEU A 346 -31.43 48.79 3.88
C LEU A 346 -30.74 49.30 2.60
N ALA A 347 -29.58 48.71 2.29
CA ALA A 347 -28.87 48.98 1.05
C ALA A 347 -29.69 48.53 -0.19
N ARG A 348 -29.54 49.30 -1.27
CA ARG A 348 -30.07 48.95 -2.60
C ARG A 348 -29.38 47.68 -3.11
N VAL A 349 -30.15 46.87 -3.82
CA VAL A 349 -29.68 45.65 -4.48
C VAL A 349 -29.68 45.90 -6.00
N PRO A 350 -28.75 45.32 -6.78
CA PRO A 350 -28.78 45.47 -8.24
C PRO A 350 -30.12 45.00 -8.82
N ILE A 351 -30.71 45.83 -9.69
CA ILE A 351 -32.06 45.63 -10.25
C ILE A 351 -32.20 44.25 -10.88
N GLU A 352 -31.18 43.77 -11.58
CA GLU A 352 -31.17 42.45 -12.23
C GLU A 352 -31.34 41.31 -11.23
N SER A 353 -30.87 41.47 -9.98
CA SER A 353 -31.02 40.45 -8.94
C SER A 353 -32.48 40.37 -8.49
N LEU A 354 -33.15 41.51 -8.31
CA LEU A 354 -34.55 41.57 -7.92
C LEU A 354 -35.47 41.07 -9.05
N MET A 355 -35.18 41.42 -10.30
CA MET A 355 -35.89 40.89 -11.47
C MET A 355 -35.81 39.37 -11.54
N VAL A 356 -34.63 38.79 -11.30
CA VAL A 356 -34.43 37.34 -11.25
C VAL A 356 -35.16 36.71 -10.08
N GLU A 357 -35.16 37.32 -8.90
CA GLU A 357 -35.90 36.80 -7.75
C GLU A 357 -37.41 36.78 -7.98
N ILE A 358 -37.98 37.83 -8.57
CA ILE A 358 -39.40 37.90 -8.94
C ILE A 358 -39.72 36.81 -9.97
N ALA A 359 -38.92 36.72 -11.05
CA ALA A 359 -39.10 35.71 -12.08
C ALA A 359 -38.94 34.28 -11.55
N LEU A 360 -37.97 34.03 -10.68
CA LEU A 360 -37.76 32.72 -10.06
C LEU A 360 -39.00 32.28 -9.29
N ARG A 361 -39.63 33.16 -8.49
CA ARG A 361 -40.87 32.83 -7.77
C ARG A 361 -42.01 32.46 -8.72
N ASN A 362 -42.13 33.17 -9.84
CA ASN A 362 -43.17 32.92 -10.83
C ASN A 362 -42.91 31.61 -11.61
N VAL A 363 -41.66 31.32 -11.93
CA VAL A 363 -41.27 30.10 -12.67
C VAL A 363 -41.35 28.86 -11.80
N LEU A 364 -40.94 28.93 -10.53
CA LEU A 364 -40.99 27.78 -9.59
C LEU A 364 -42.41 27.25 -9.38
N GLN A 365 -43.45 28.08 -9.58
CA GLN A 365 -44.85 27.64 -9.51
C GLN A 365 -45.30 26.81 -10.72
N ARG A 366 -44.56 26.85 -11.83
CA ARG A 366 -44.96 26.26 -13.12
C ARG A 366 -44.09 25.07 -13.54
N VAL A 367 -42.98 24.83 -12.84
CA VAL A 367 -41.92 23.92 -13.28
C VAL A 367 -41.77 22.80 -12.26
N PRO A 368 -41.70 21.53 -12.69
CA PRO A 368 -41.32 20.43 -11.81
C PRO A 368 -39.92 20.68 -11.25
N THR A 369 -39.83 20.78 -9.92
CA THR A 369 -38.57 20.96 -9.18
C THR A 369 -38.26 19.78 -8.26
N ASP A 370 -38.85 18.62 -8.57
CA ASP A 370 -38.76 17.38 -7.79
C ASP A 370 -37.32 16.91 -7.53
N ARG A 371 -36.35 17.37 -8.34
CA ARG A 371 -34.93 17.00 -8.23
C ARG A 371 -33.98 18.15 -7.98
N LEU A 372 -34.51 19.37 -7.84
CA LEU A 372 -33.70 20.55 -7.59
C LEU A 372 -33.68 20.87 -6.10
N THR A 373 -32.49 21.10 -5.57
CA THR A 373 -32.30 21.58 -4.21
C THR A 373 -32.44 23.10 -4.14
N ALA A 374 -32.57 23.64 -2.92
CA ALA A 374 -32.54 25.09 -2.71
C ALA A 374 -31.21 25.73 -3.13
N ASP A 375 -30.11 24.98 -3.12
CA ASP A 375 -28.81 25.43 -3.66
C ASP A 375 -28.84 25.51 -5.18
N ASP A 376 -29.49 24.55 -5.86
CA ASP A 376 -29.65 24.55 -7.31
C ASP A 376 -30.48 25.74 -7.79
N ALA A 377 -31.56 26.08 -7.10
CA ALA A 377 -32.36 27.26 -7.39
C ALA A 377 -31.53 28.56 -7.25
N ARG A 378 -30.72 28.66 -6.19
CA ARG A 378 -29.79 29.80 -5.99
C ARG A 378 -28.70 29.83 -7.07
N HIS A 379 -28.22 28.67 -7.52
CA HIS A 379 -27.27 28.58 -8.61
C HIS A 379 -27.90 29.01 -9.95
N ALA A 380 -29.12 28.55 -10.25
CA ALA A 380 -29.90 28.96 -11.41
C ALA A 380 -30.09 30.49 -11.46
N ALA A 381 -30.49 31.09 -10.33
CA ALA A 381 -30.67 32.53 -10.21
C ALA A 381 -29.37 33.30 -10.51
N ARG A 382 -28.22 32.83 -9.98
CA ARG A 382 -26.91 33.44 -10.27
C ARG A 382 -26.57 33.36 -11.76
N ILE A 383 -26.78 32.21 -12.40
CA ILE A 383 -26.53 32.05 -13.84
C ILE A 383 -27.47 32.95 -14.66
N ALA A 384 -28.76 32.95 -14.35
CA ALA A 384 -29.75 33.78 -15.04
C ALA A 384 -29.43 35.28 -14.92
N LYS A 385 -29.02 35.75 -13.75
CA LYS A 385 -28.57 37.12 -13.52
C LYS A 385 -27.43 37.52 -14.45
N LEU A 386 -26.44 36.64 -14.65
CA LEU A 386 -25.34 36.90 -15.58
C LEU A 386 -25.82 37.05 -17.03
N TYR A 387 -26.74 36.19 -17.48
CA TYR A 387 -27.34 36.30 -18.81
C TYR A 387 -28.12 37.61 -19.01
N ILE A 388 -28.88 38.03 -18.00
CA ILE A 388 -29.68 39.27 -18.04
C ILE A 388 -28.78 40.50 -18.04
N ALA A 389 -27.76 40.55 -17.18
CA ALA A 389 -26.77 41.62 -17.15
C ALA A 389 -26.00 41.73 -18.49
N ALA A 390 -25.58 40.60 -19.08
CA ALA A 390 -24.93 40.62 -20.40
C ALA A 390 -25.87 41.19 -21.49
N SER A 391 -27.17 40.89 -21.39
CA SER A 391 -28.18 41.39 -22.33
C SER A 391 -28.50 42.88 -22.15
N THR A 392 -28.37 43.43 -20.94
CA THR A 392 -28.56 44.86 -20.67
C THR A 392 -27.35 45.69 -21.14
N HIS A 393 -26.12 45.18 -20.99
CA HIS A 393 -24.91 45.83 -21.48
C HIS A 393 -24.84 45.93 -23.02
N LYS A 394 -25.30 44.90 -23.74
CA LYS A 394 -25.33 44.90 -25.22
C LYS A 394 -26.30 45.93 -25.82
N ALA A 395 -27.30 46.38 -25.06
CA ALA A 395 -28.24 47.40 -25.49
C ALA A 395 -27.67 48.83 -25.35
N LYS A 396 -26.77 49.06 -24.38
CA LYS A 396 -26.13 50.39 -24.18
C LYS A 396 -25.04 50.69 -25.21
N SER A 397 -24.24 49.70 -25.65
CA SER A 397 -23.15 49.96 -26.59
C SER A 397 -23.60 50.36 -28.00
N ARG A 398 -24.87 50.11 -28.38
CA ARG A 398 -25.42 50.52 -29.68
C ARG A 398 -25.93 51.96 -29.71
N VAL A 399 -26.10 52.61 -28.56
CA VAL A 399 -26.59 54.00 -28.49
C VAL A 399 -25.44 55.00 -28.46
N ASP A 400 -24.28 54.64 -27.89
CA ASP A 400 -23.12 55.53 -27.81
C ASP A 400 -22.33 55.67 -29.13
N ASP A 401 -22.42 54.70 -30.06
CA ASP A 401 -21.79 54.79 -31.39
C ASP A 401 -22.50 55.75 -32.37
N ARG A 402 -23.65 56.33 -31.98
CA ARG A 402 -24.39 57.29 -32.82
C ARG A 402 -24.10 58.76 -32.54
N ILE A 403 -23.26 59.08 -31.55
CA ILE A 403 -23.02 60.47 -31.11
C ILE A 403 -21.66 61.04 -31.60
N TYR A 404 -20.79 60.23 -32.21
CA TYR A 404 -19.46 60.69 -32.71
C TYR A 404 -19.30 60.72 -34.24
N LEU A 405 -20.36 61.01 -35.00
CA LEU A 405 -20.25 61.34 -36.42
C LEU A 405 -21.09 62.57 -36.75
N GLY A 406 -20.52 63.76 -36.53
CA GLY A 406 -21.11 65.00 -37.00
C GLY A 406 -20.65 66.21 -36.21
N LEU A 407 -19.39 66.62 -36.40
CA LEU A 407 -18.91 68.00 -36.22
C LEU A 407 -17.44 68.07 -36.69
N SER A 408 -17.25 68.02 -38.00
CA SER A 408 -16.13 68.68 -38.70
C SER A 408 -16.61 68.98 -40.11
N ASP A 409 -16.93 70.25 -40.34
CA ASP A 409 -16.76 71.00 -41.58
C ASP A 409 -17.77 72.16 -41.62
N ARG A 410 -17.30 73.33 -41.18
CA ARG A 410 -17.46 74.62 -41.85
C ARG A 410 -16.60 75.69 -41.18
#